data_AF-A0A7W0K2S8-F1
#
_entry.id   AF-A0A7W0K2S8-F1
#
_cell.length_a   1.000
_cell.length_b   1.000
_cell.length_c   1.000
_cell.angle_alpha   90.00
_cell.angle_beta   90.00
_cell.angle_gamma   90.00
#
_symmetry.space_group_name_H-M   'P 1'
#
loop_
_entity.id
_entity.type
_entity.pdbx_description
1 polymer ?
#
loop_
_entity_poly.entity_id
_entity_poly.type
_entity_poly.pdbx_seq_one_letter_code
_entity_poly.pdbx_strand_id
1 'polypeptide(L)' 'MLRQDPENAREAQRRRGAAPELIDEILSADEARRSAIAAFEQARSEQKTLGRQVAQARGQEKAELLERTR' A
#
# COMPACT_ATOMS: atom_id res chain seq x y z
N MET A 1 14.60 1.28 13.49
CA MET A 1 14.43 0.88 14.89
C MET A 1 13.12 0.15 15.13
N LEU A 2 11.95 0.78 15.28
CA LEU A 2 10.69 0.06 15.62
C LEU A 2 10.31 -1.13 14.72
N ARG A 3 10.47 -1.00 13.40
CA ARG A 3 10.22 -2.11 12.45
C ARG A 3 11.33 -3.16 12.39
N GLN A 4 12.53 -2.81 12.81
CA GLN A 4 13.72 -3.66 12.68
C GLN A 4 13.99 -4.46 13.95
N ASP A 5 13.64 -3.87 15.11
CA ASP A 5 13.83 -4.45 16.44
C ASP A 5 12.66 -4.01 17.35
N PRO A 6 11.47 -4.59 17.16
CA PRO A 6 10.30 -4.26 17.97
C PRO A 6 10.40 -4.80 19.40
N GLU A 7 11.12 -5.90 19.62
CA GLU A 7 11.29 -6.49 20.96
C GLU A 7 11.98 -5.54 21.92
N ASN A 8 13.03 -4.87 21.46
CA ASN A 8 13.73 -3.86 22.26
C ASN A 8 12.79 -2.70 22.66
N ALA A 9 11.90 -2.29 21.76
CA ALA A 9 10.87 -1.29 22.07
C ALA A 9 9.85 -1.82 23.11
N ARG A 10 9.36 -3.07 22.96
CA ARG A 10 8.46 -3.71 23.93
C ARG A 10 9.11 -3.85 25.30
N GLU A 11 10.38 -4.26 25.36
CA GLU A 11 11.15 -4.31 26.61
C GLU A 11 11.30 -2.93 27.26
N ALA A 12 11.59 -1.90 26.47
CA ALA A 12 11.65 -0.53 26.98
C ALA A 12 10.31 -0.07 27.58
N GLN A 13 9.18 -0.46 26.99
CA GLN A 13 7.85 -0.19 27.55
C GLN A 13 7.62 -0.96 28.85
N ARG A 14 7.94 -2.26 28.88
CA ARG A 14 7.85 -3.09 30.09
C ARG A 14 8.65 -2.51 31.26
N ARG A 15 9.89 -2.07 31.01
CA ARG A 15 10.75 -1.43 32.04
C ARG A 15 10.17 -0.13 32.58
N ARG A 16 9.29 0.54 31.83
CA ARG A 16 8.62 1.79 32.21
C ARG A 16 7.22 1.57 32.80
N GLY A 17 6.74 0.33 32.92
CA GLY A 17 5.38 0.03 33.35
C GLY A 17 4.31 0.48 32.35
N ALA A 18 4.69 0.70 31.09
CA ALA A 18 3.78 1.06 30.01
C ALA A 18 3.27 -0.20 29.28
N ALA A 19 2.25 -0.04 28.44
CA ALA A 19 1.66 -1.12 27.64
C ALA A 19 2.55 -1.46 26.42
N PRO A 20 3.24 -2.62 26.39
CA PRO A 20 4.03 -3.04 25.23
C PRO A 20 3.17 -3.39 24.01
N GLU A 21 1.88 -3.68 24.18
CA GLU A 21 0.94 -4.03 23.11
C GLU A 21 0.73 -2.85 22.14
N LEU A 22 0.92 -1.62 22.59
CA LEU A 22 0.89 -0.43 21.74
C LEU A 22 1.95 -0.47 20.62
N ILE A 23 3.05 -1.20 20.82
CA ILE A 23 4.04 -1.41 19.76
C ILE A 23 3.43 -2.19 18.61
N ASP A 24 2.58 -3.17 18.91
CA ASP A 24 1.95 -4.04 17.91
C ASP A 24 0.87 -3.29 17.15
N GLU A 25 0.09 -2.46 17.85
CA GLU A 25 -0.88 -1.55 17.22
C GLU A 25 -0.21 -0.58 16.25
N ILE A 26 0.90 0.04 16.64
CA ILE A 26 1.68 0.95 15.79
C ILE A 26 2.22 0.22 14.56
N LEU A 27 2.74 -0.99 14.72
CA LEU A 27 3.28 -1.78 13.61
C LEU A 27 2.18 -2.19 12.63
N SER A 28 1.03 -2.65 13.14
CA SER A 28 -0.13 -3.00 12.31
C SER A 28 -0.64 -1.79 11.53
N ALA A 29 -0.75 -0.63 12.17
CA ALA A 29 -1.14 0.61 11.50
C ALA A 29 -0.13 1.04 10.42
N ASP A 30 1.17 0.93 10.69
CA ASP A 30 2.20 1.23 9.69
C ASP A 30 2.18 0.25 8.51
N GLU A 31 1.96 -1.04 8.76
CA GLU A 31 1.81 -2.04 7.70
C GLU A 31 0.58 -1.74 6.84
N ALA A 32 -0.58 -1.53 7.45
CA ALA A 32 -1.81 -1.18 6.73
C ALA A 32 -1.62 0.07 5.86
N ARG A 33 -0.97 1.10 6.41
CA ARG A 33 -0.64 2.33 5.67
C ARG A 33 0.29 2.06 4.48
N ARG A 34 1.36 1.28 4.67
CA ARG A 34 2.30 0.94 3.59
C ARG A 34 1.62 0.15 2.48
N SER A 35 0.80 -0.83 2.85
CA SER A 35 0.03 -1.63 1.90
C SER A 35 -0.96 -0.78 1.12
N ALA A 36 -1.66 0.16 1.77
CA ALA A 36 -2.58 1.08 1.10
C ALA A 36 -1.86 2.00 0.10
N ILE A 37 -0.69 2.54 0.47
CA ILE A 37 0.12 3.36 -0.45
C ILE A 37 0.59 2.54 -1.65
N ALA A 38 1.09 1.32 -1.43
CA ALA A 38 1.55 0.45 -2.51
C ALA A 38 0.40 0.09 -3.46
N ALA A 39 -0.77 -0.26 -2.93
CA ALA A 39 -1.95 -0.57 -3.73
C ALA A 39 -2.42 0.65 -4.54
N PHE A 40 -2.41 1.84 -3.93
CA PHE A 40 -2.75 3.08 -4.64
C PHE A 40 -1.79 3.37 -5.80
N GLU A 41 -0.47 3.29 -5.56
CA GLU A 41 0.52 3.54 -6.61
C GLU A 41 0.46 2.49 -7.73
N GLN A 42 0.18 1.23 -7.40
CA GLN A 42 -0.05 0.18 -8.38
C GLN A 42 -1.27 0.50 -9.27
N ALA A 43 -2.42 0.78 -8.65
CA ALA A 43 -3.64 1.13 -9.39
C ALA A 43 -3.45 2.38 -10.26
N ARG A 44 -2.72 3.38 -9.76
CA ARG A 44 -2.39 4.59 -10.52
C ARG A 44 -1.50 4.29 -11.73
N SER A 45 -0.50 3.42 -11.56
CA SER A 45 0.39 2.99 -12.65
C SER A 45 -0.38 2.21 -13.73
N GLU A 46 -1.28 1.32 -13.32
CA GLU A 46 -2.17 0.58 -14.22
C GLU A 46 -3.10 1.52 -14.98
N GLN A 47 -3.76 2.46 -14.30
CA GLN A 47 -4.61 3.47 -14.92
C GLN A 47 -3.84 4.29 -15.95
N LYS A 48 -2.61 4.74 -15.63
CA LYS A 48 -1.76 5.51 -16.54
C LYS A 48 -1.37 4.70 -17.78
N THR A 49 -1.11 3.41 -17.60
CA THR A 49 -0.75 2.49 -18.69
C THR A 49 -1.95 2.27 -19.63
N LEU A 50 -3.12 1.97 -19.07
CA LEU A 50 -4.36 1.81 -19.82
C LEU A 50 -4.73 3.09 -20.58
N GLY A 51 -4.64 4.26 -19.93
CA GLY A 51 -4.90 5.55 -20.57
C GLY A 51 -4.01 5.82 -21.80
N ARG A 52 -2.74 5.39 -21.75
CA ARG A 52 -1.83 5.48 -22.91
C ARG A 52 -2.25 4.50 -24.03
N GLN A 53 -2.60 3.27 -23.68
CA GLN A 53 -3.06 2.27 -24.65
C GLN A 53 -4.33 2.75 -25.37
N VAL A 54 -5.31 3.28 -24.62
CA VAL A 54 -6.55 3.83 -25.18
C VAL A 54 -6.29 5.00 -26.13
N ALA A 55 -5.33 5.87 -25.81
CA ALA A 55 -4.96 7.00 -26.66
C ALA A 55 -4.30 6.57 -27.99
N GLN A 56 -3.64 5.41 -28.01
CA GLN A 56 -2.95 4.87 -29.19
C GLN A 56 -3.86 3.95 -30.02
N ALA A 57 -4.81 3.27 -29.39
CA ALA A 57 -5.67 2.30 -30.02
C ALA A 57 -6.64 2.91 -31.04
N ARG A 58 -6.97 2.14 -32.08
CA ARG A 58 -7.89 2.53 -33.16
C ARG A 58 -8.90 1.42 -33.44
N GLY A 59 -10.10 1.79 -33.90
CA GLY A 59 -11.13 0.82 -34.31
C GLY A 59 -11.48 -0.18 -33.20
N GLN A 60 -11.44 -1.48 -33.54
CA GLN A 60 -11.82 -2.59 -32.65
C GLN A 60 -11.00 -2.62 -31.35
N GLU A 61 -9.69 -2.38 -31.43
CA GLU A 61 -8.76 -2.40 -30.28
C GLU A 61 -9.13 -1.34 -29.23
N LYS A 62 -9.61 -0.17 -29.69
CA LYS A 62 -10.06 0.89 -28.78
C LYS A 62 -11.35 0.49 -28.06
N ALA A 63 -12.25 -0.23 -28.71
CA ALA A 63 -13.49 -0.69 -28.10
C ALA A 63 -13.22 -1.71 -26.98
N GLU A 64 -12.31 -2.68 -27.22
CA GLU A 64 -11.91 -3.68 -26.24
C GLU A 64 -11.20 -3.06 -25.02
N LEU A 65 -10.34 -2.05 -25.24
CA LEU A 65 -9.66 -1.35 -24.14
C LEU A 65 -10.63 -0.52 -23.29
N LEU A 66 -11.65 0.11 -23.91
CA LEU A 66 -12.68 0.86 -23.20
C LEU A 66 -13.57 -0.04 -22.33
N GLU A 67 -13.85 -1.27 -22.78
CA GLU A 67 -14.59 -2.26 -21.98
C GLU A 67 -13.80 -2.69 -20.73
N ARG A 68 -12.48 -2.88 -20.87
CA ARG A 68 -11.58 -3.21 -19.75
C ARG A 68 -11.35 -2.07 -18.76
N THR A 69 -11.71 -0.83 -19.09
CA THR A 69 -11.55 0.35 -18.22
C THR A 69 -12.85 0.84 -17.58
N ARG A 70 -13.97 0.15 -17.81
CA ARG A 70 -15.29 0.46 -17.22
C ARG A 70 -15.48 -0.18 -15.85
#